data_AF-A0A662QBD0-F1
#
_entry.id   AF-A0A662QBD0-F1
#
_cell.length_a   1.000
_cell.length_b   1.000
_cell.length_c   1.000
_cell.angle_alpha   90.00
_cell.angle_beta   90.00
_cell.angle_gamma   90.00
#
_symmetry.space_group_name_H-M   'P 1'
#
loop_
_entity.id
_entity.type
_entity.pdbx_description
1 polymer ?
#
loop_
_entity_poly.entity_id
_entity_poly.type
_entity_poly.pdbx_seq_one_letter_code
_entity_poly.pdbx_strand_id
1 'polypeptide(L)'
;REELERWRHFLEHVLTPAERKVVEELVLRGGTNAEIARRLRKSPRTVEHQLESAYRKLRAFLDWPTDFPVNRTTLVSLLSAHLKEVSAAGPSEPRGEQLPL
;
A
#
# COMPACT_ATOMS: atom_id res chain seq x y z
N ARG A 1 7.89 12.73 8.32
CA ARG A 1 6.72 12.09 8.97
C ARG A 1 5.46 12.21 8.10
N GLU A 2 5.20 13.36 7.49
CA GLU A 2 4.04 13.61 6.61
C GLU A 2 3.84 12.61 5.47
N GLU A 3 4.90 12.18 4.78
CA GLU A 3 4.74 11.20 3.69
C GLU A 3 4.22 9.83 4.19
N LEU A 4 4.67 9.37 5.36
CA LEU A 4 4.21 8.11 5.94
C LEU A 4 2.73 8.17 6.32
N GLU A 5 2.28 9.30 6.87
CA GLU A 5 0.88 9.53 7.21
C GLU A 5 0.01 9.60 5.96
N ARG A 6 0.52 10.22 4.88
CA ARG A 6 -0.14 10.29 3.59
C ARG A 6 -0.32 8.90 2.95
N TRP A 7 0.72 8.06 2.99
CA TRP A 7 0.64 6.68 2.49
C TRP A 7 -0.22 5.76 3.37
N ARG A 8 -0.17 5.94 4.69
CA ARG A 8 -1.08 5.26 5.61
C ARG A 8 -2.53 5.63 5.31
N HIS A 9 -2.83 6.92 5.19
CA HIS A 9 -4.17 7.38 4.82
C HIS A 9 -4.61 6.82 3.47
N PHE A 10 -3.72 6.74 2.47
CA PHE A 10 -4.02 6.09 1.20
C PHE A 10 -4.38 4.60 1.36
N LEU A 11 -3.59 3.84 2.12
CA LEU A 11 -3.84 2.41 2.36
C LEU A 11 -5.11 2.15 3.19
N GLU A 12 -5.46 3.04 4.12
CA GLU A 12 -6.54 2.82 5.08
C GLU A 12 -7.87 3.47 4.66
N HIS A 13 -7.83 4.64 4.01
CA HIS A 13 -9.03 5.41 3.65
C HIS A 13 -9.33 5.40 2.15
N VAL A 14 -8.32 5.25 1.29
CA VAL A 14 -8.53 5.26 -0.18
C VAL A 14 -8.72 3.85 -0.72
N LEU A 15 -7.88 2.91 -0.29
CA LEU A 15 -7.99 1.49 -0.66
C LEU A 15 -9.04 0.78 0.20
N THR A 16 -9.82 -0.10 -0.42
CA THR A 16 -10.68 -1.01 0.34
C THR A 16 -9.83 -2.07 1.04
N PRO A 17 -10.32 -2.68 2.13
CA PRO A 17 -9.60 -3.74 2.83
C PRO A 17 -9.22 -4.93 1.93
N ALA A 18 -9.98 -5.17 0.85
CA ALA A 18 -9.66 -6.21 -0.13
C ALA A 18 -8.48 -5.84 -1.04
N GLU A 19 -8.43 -4.59 -1.52
CA GLU A 19 -7.33 -4.05 -2.34
C GLU A 19 -6.05 -3.94 -1.50
N ARG A 20 -6.16 -3.41 -0.27
CA ARG A 20 -5.06 -3.27 0.67
C ARG A 20 -4.35 -4.60 0.91
N LYS A 21 -5.10 -5.68 1.22
CA LYS A 21 -4.51 -7.02 1.41
C LYS A 21 -3.71 -7.52 0.21
N VAL A 22 -4.21 -7.26 -1.01
CA VAL A 22 -3.53 -7.65 -2.25
C VAL A 22 -2.25 -6.83 -2.45
N VAL A 23 -2.33 -5.52 -2.22
CA VAL A 23 -1.21 -4.59 -2.31
C VAL A 23 -0.13 -4.91 -1.28
N GLU A 24 -0.50 -5.14 -0.02
CA GLU A 24 0.43 -5.52 1.06
C GLU A 24 1.16 -6.82 0.73
N GLU A 25 0.44 -7.87 0.29
CA GLU A 25 1.09 -9.13 -0.12
C GLU A 25 2.01 -8.95 -1.33
N LEU A 26 1.63 -8.13 -2.30
CA LEU A 26 2.46 -7.78 -3.45
C LEU A 26 3.73 -7.03 -3.02
N VAL A 27 3.64 -6.09 -2.09
CA VAL A 27 4.79 -5.26 -1.66
C VAL A 27 5.72 -6.03 -0.71
N LEU A 28 5.16 -6.81 0.23
CA LEU A 28 5.93 -7.52 1.25
C LEU A 28 6.62 -8.76 0.69
N ARG A 29 5.91 -9.55 -0.12
CA ARG A 29 6.41 -10.83 -0.63
C ARG A 29 6.74 -10.80 -2.12
N GLY A 30 6.18 -9.85 -2.86
CA GLY A 30 6.23 -9.90 -4.32
C GLY A 30 5.47 -11.10 -4.89
N GLY A 31 5.63 -11.29 -6.20
CA GLY A 31 5.09 -12.41 -6.94
C GLY A 31 4.15 -11.99 -8.06
N THR A 32 3.52 -12.97 -8.69
CA THR A 32 2.51 -12.79 -9.74
C THR A 32 1.10 -12.78 -9.16
N ASN A 33 0.12 -12.30 -9.93
CA ASN A 33 -1.30 -12.31 -9.54
C ASN A 33 -1.76 -13.71 -9.11
N ALA A 34 -1.26 -14.76 -9.78
CA ALA A 34 -1.55 -16.15 -9.44
C ALA A 34 -0.98 -16.58 -8.09
N GLU A 35 0.25 -16.16 -7.77
CA GLU A 35 0.84 -16.45 -6.46
C GLU A 35 0.13 -15.73 -5.32
N ILE A 36 -0.17 -14.44 -5.50
CA ILE A 36 -0.91 -13.65 -4.51
C ILE A 36 -2.31 -14.22 -4.32
N ALA A 37 -2.98 -14.59 -5.42
CA ALA A 37 -4.28 -15.25 -5.39
C ALA A 37 -4.24 -16.56 -4.61
N ARG A 38 -3.21 -17.40 -4.84
CA ARG A 38 -3.03 -18.65 -4.12
C ARG A 38 -2.83 -18.43 -2.62
N ARG A 39 -2.05 -17.41 -2.22
CA ARG A 39 -1.82 -17.05 -0.81
C ARG A 39 -3.07 -16.50 -0.13
N LEU A 40 -3.80 -15.64 -0.82
CA LEU A 40 -5.04 -15.04 -0.32
C LEU A 40 -6.27 -15.97 -0.46
N ARG A 41 -6.10 -17.17 -1.01
CA ARG A 41 -7.18 -18.08 -1.42
C ARG A 41 -8.27 -17.39 -2.25
N LYS A 42 -7.84 -16.53 -3.17
CA LYS A 42 -8.71 -15.79 -4.12
C LYS A 42 -8.44 -16.27 -5.55
N SER A 43 -9.30 -15.84 -6.49
CA SER A 43 -9.05 -16.03 -7.91
C SER A 43 -8.03 -15.00 -8.44
N PRO A 44 -7.15 -15.38 -9.38
CA PRO A 44 -6.18 -14.46 -9.99
C PRO A 44 -6.86 -13.28 -10.68
N ARG A 45 -8.04 -13.52 -11.27
CA ARG A 45 -8.88 -12.48 -11.88
C ARG A 45 -9.36 -11.44 -10.86
N THR A 46 -9.72 -11.88 -9.65
CA THR A 46 -10.09 -10.97 -8.56
C THR A 46 -8.88 -10.14 -8.14
N VAL A 47 -7.71 -10.76 -7.99
CA VAL A 47 -6.46 -10.05 -7.64
C VAL A 47 -6.13 -8.98 -8.69
N GLU A 48 -6.23 -9.31 -9.98
CA GLU A 48 -6.05 -8.36 -11.08
C GLU A 48 -7.01 -7.18 -10.98
N HIS A 49 -8.30 -7.44 -10.83
CA HIS A 49 -9.32 -6.38 -10.73
C HIS A 49 -9.10 -5.46 -9.51
N GLN A 50 -8.67 -6.05 -8.38
CA GLN A 50 -8.35 -5.30 -7.16
C GLN A 50 -7.07 -4.46 -7.36
N LEU A 51 -6.06 -4.98 -8.05
CA LEU A 51 -4.85 -4.22 -8.40
C LEU A 51 -5.15 -3.10 -9.39
N GLU A 52 -5.96 -3.33 -10.42
CA GLU A 52 -6.38 -2.29 -11.36
C GLU A 52 -7.11 -1.15 -10.65
N SER A 53 -8.04 -1.49 -9.76
CA SER A 53 -8.75 -0.50 -8.93
C SER A 53 -7.78 0.26 -8.03
N ALA A 54 -6.82 -0.44 -7.41
CA ALA A 54 -5.76 0.17 -6.62
C ALA A 54 -4.89 1.14 -7.46
N TYR A 55 -4.51 0.77 -8.68
CA TYR A 55 -3.73 1.63 -9.58
C TYR A 55 -4.50 2.89 -9.99
N ARG A 56 -5.80 2.77 -10.29
CA ARG A 56 -6.66 3.91 -10.61
C ARG A 56 -6.74 4.88 -9.43
N LYS A 57 -6.93 4.35 -8.22
CA LYS A 57 -6.97 5.15 -6.98
C LYS A 57 -5.62 5.80 -6.69
N LEU A 58 -4.53 5.07 -6.87
CA LEU A 58 -3.17 5.59 -6.69
C LEU A 58 -2.91 6.76 -7.62
N ARG A 59 -3.29 6.60 -8.89
CA ARG A 59 -3.17 7.65 -9.89
C ARG A 59 -3.99 8.89 -9.50
N ALA A 60 -5.25 8.72 -9.10
CA ALA A 60 -6.08 9.83 -8.67
C ALA A 60 -5.53 10.52 -7.41
N PHE A 61 -4.93 9.76 -6.49
CA PHE A 61 -4.34 10.28 -5.27
C PHE A 61 -3.04 11.08 -5.49
N LEU A 62 -2.22 10.64 -6.45
CA LEU A 62 -0.99 11.32 -6.85
C LEU A 62 -1.23 12.42 -7.89
N ASP A 63 -2.49 12.62 -8.32
CA ASP A 63 -2.87 13.54 -9.41
C ASP A 63 -2.08 13.27 -10.71
N TRP A 64 -1.82 11.98 -11.00
CA TRP A 64 -1.04 11.60 -12.18
C TRP A 64 -1.87 11.62 -13.48
N PRO A 65 -1.27 12.06 -14.59
CA PRO A 65 -1.95 12.06 -15.89
C PRO A 65 -2.33 10.64 -16.33
N THR A 66 -3.42 10.51 -17.10
CA THR A 66 -3.92 9.22 -17.63
C THR A 66 -2.90 8.47 -18.47
N ASP A 67 -1.97 9.22 -19.03
CA ASP A 67 -0.93 8.69 -19.90
C ASP A 67 0.19 8.00 -19.12
N PHE A 68 0.27 8.20 -17.80
CA PHE A 68 1.34 7.60 -17.01
C PHE A 68 1.05 6.12 -16.74
N PRO A 69 1.91 5.18 -17.19
CA PRO A 69 1.70 3.76 -16.99
C PRO A 69 1.97 3.38 -15.52
N VAL A 70 0.91 3.35 -14.71
CA VAL A 70 0.96 2.82 -13.34
C VAL A 70 0.96 1.30 -13.40
N ASN A 71 2.15 0.71 -13.22
CA ASN A 71 2.35 -0.74 -13.23
C ASN A 71 2.59 -1.27 -11.82
N ARG A 72 2.52 -2.60 -11.68
CA ARG A 72 2.84 -3.31 -10.42
C ARG A 72 4.20 -2.91 -9.86
N THR A 73 5.20 -2.73 -10.72
CA THR A 73 6.55 -2.36 -10.32
C THR A 73 6.59 -0.95 -9.76
N THR A 74 5.88 0.00 -10.38
CA THR A 74 5.73 1.37 -9.88
C THR A 74 5.09 1.36 -8.50
N LEU A 75 4.00 0.62 -8.33
CA LEU A 75 3.30 0.49 -7.06
C LEU A 75 4.20 -0.13 -5.98
N VAL A 76 4.93 -1.20 -6.32
CA VAL A 76 5.89 -1.84 -5.41
C VAL A 76 7.05 -0.90 -5.07
N SER A 77 7.63 -0.19 -6.03
CA SER A 77 8.74 0.74 -5.80
C SER A 77 8.33 1.89 -4.89
N LEU A 78 7.15 2.48 -5.12
CA LEU A 78 6.62 3.54 -4.27
C LEU A 78 6.32 3.02 -2.87
N LEU A 79 5.54 1.95 -2.75
CA LEU A 79 5.13 1.44 -1.45
C LEU A 79 6.26 0.76 -0.67
N SER A 80 7.20 0.07 -1.32
CA SER A 80 8.31 -0.61 -0.64
C SER A 80 9.23 0.36 0.09
N ALA A 81 9.44 1.56 -0.48
CA ALA A 81 10.16 2.64 0.18
C ALA A 81 9.49 3.08 1.50
N HIS A 82 8.16 3.00 1.58
CA HIS A 82 7.39 3.46 2.75
C HIS A 82 6.99 2.33 3.72
N LEU A 83 6.73 1.10 3.25
CA LEU A 83 6.31 -0.04 4.07
C LEU A 83 7.44 -0.62 4.92
N LYS A 84 8.70 -0.54 4.45
CA LYS A 84 9.85 -0.91 5.28
C LYS A 84 9.96 -0.05 6.54
N GLU A 85 9.63 1.24 6.43
CA GLU A 85 9.64 2.18 7.55
C GLU A 85 8.45 1.95 8.50
N VAL A 86 7.26 1.61 7.97
CA VAL A 86 6.08 1.28 8.79
C VAL A 86 6.25 -0.04 9.54
N SER A 87 6.96 -1.01 8.97
CA SER A 87 7.27 -2.27 9.66
C SER A 87 8.44 -2.14 10.64
N ALA A 88 9.37 -1.21 10.42
CA ALA A 88 10.45 -0.89 11.36
C ALA A 88 9.97 0.00 12.50
N ALA A 89 8.95 0.83 12.26
CA ALA A 89 8.19 1.54 13.28
C ALA A 89 7.19 0.57 13.95
N GLY A 90 7.71 -0.38 14.72
CA GLY A 90 6.96 -0.91 15.87
C GLY A 90 6.44 0.25 16.72
N PRO A 91 5.34 0.08 17.48
CA PRO A 91 4.64 1.16 18.17
C PRO A 91 5.65 1.97 18.98
N SER A 92 6.08 3.10 18.42
CA SER A 92 6.96 4.01 19.12
C SER A 92 6.09 4.60 20.20
N GLU A 93 6.31 4.10 21.41
CA GLU A 93 5.72 4.53 22.66
C GLU A 93 5.55 6.05 22.68
N PRO A 94 4.40 6.58 23.14
CA PRO A 94 4.26 8.01 23.31
C PRO A 94 5.31 8.46 24.32
N ARG A 95 6.30 9.23 23.88
CA ARG A 95 7.18 9.97 24.77
C ARG A 95 6.30 10.98 25.51
N GLY A 96 5.77 10.54 26.64
CA GLY A 96 5.31 11.41 27.71
C GLY A 96 6.52 12.15 28.25
N GLU A 97 6.92 13.22 27.57
CA GLU A 97 7.71 14.26 28.21
C GLU A 97 6.69 15.09 29.01
N GLN A 98 6.39 14.62 30.22
CA GLN A 98 5.79 15.43 31.26
C GLN A 98 6.69 16.66 31.44
N LEU A 99 6.09 17.83 31.27
CA LEU A 99 6.61 19.10 31.78
C LEU A 99 6.37 19.11 33.30
N PRO A 100 7.41 19.15 34.16
CA PRO A 100 7.24 19.69 35.49
C PRO A 100 7.53 21.20 35.46
N LEU A 101 6.66 21.88 36.20
CA LEU A 101 6.49 23.32 36.42
C LEU A 101 7.78 24.08 36.79
#